data_AF-A0A4Y7R673-F1
#
_entry.id   AF-A0A4Y7R673-F1
#
_cell.length_a   1.000
_cell.length_b   1.000
_cell.length_c   1.000
_cell.angle_alpha   90.00
_cell.angle_beta   90.00
_cell.angle_gamma   90.00
#
_symmetry.space_group_name_H-M   'P 1'
#
loop_
_entity.id
_entity.type
_entity.pdbx_description
1 polymer ?
#
loop_
_entity_poly.entity_id
_entity_poly.type
_entity_poly.pdbx_seq_one_letter_code
_entity_poly.pdbx_strand_id
1 'polypeptide(L)'
;MYQKRTSRKQLLARADELLLPQRSEVKSRDSKLYNFEFYLNRAYAFNRDRGKCKVCGDFIMDKIHFHHINPNLSRNLVNRVSNLASVHSECHEKVHDGHDYSSLPKIIWKKILRYREKLNLPS
;
A
#
# COMPACT_ATOMS: atom_id res chain seq x y z
N MET A 1 -40.14 9.72 -14.72
CA MET A 1 -38.88 10.49 -14.88
C MET A 1 -37.78 9.86 -14.05
N TYR A 2 -36.84 9.19 -14.75
CA TYR A 2 -35.42 9.16 -14.44
C TYR A 2 -34.89 8.47 -13.16
N GLN A 3 -34.64 7.15 -13.26
CA GLN A 3 -33.66 6.45 -12.42
C GLN A 3 -32.24 6.96 -12.74
N LYS A 4 -31.56 7.63 -11.80
CA LYS A 4 -30.10 7.88 -11.89
C LYS A 4 -29.36 7.32 -10.67
N ARG A 5 -28.67 6.21 -10.92
CA ARG A 5 -27.33 5.82 -10.46
C ARG A 5 -26.95 6.19 -9.01
N THR A 6 -26.76 5.17 -8.18
CA THR A 6 -25.41 4.71 -7.79
C THR A 6 -25.48 3.37 -7.08
N SER A 7 -25.10 2.30 -7.78
CA SER A 7 -24.78 0.99 -7.21
C SER A 7 -23.43 1.03 -6.48
N ARG A 8 -23.22 1.97 -5.54
CA ARG A 8 -22.04 1.94 -4.67
C ARG A 8 -22.29 0.87 -3.60
N LYS A 9 -22.06 -0.39 -3.99
CA LYS A 9 -21.87 -1.50 -3.03
C LYS A 9 -20.95 -1.00 -1.92
N GLN A 10 -21.40 -1.17 -0.68
CA GLN A 10 -20.72 -0.84 0.57
C GLN A 10 -19.31 -1.46 0.62
N LEU A 11 -18.32 -0.84 -0.02
CA LEU A 11 -16.93 -1.31 -0.01
C LEU A 11 -16.21 -0.99 1.32
N LEU A 12 -16.82 -0.18 2.19
CA LEU A 12 -16.16 0.40 3.36
C LEU A 12 -16.33 -0.40 4.65
N ALA A 13 -17.40 -1.20 4.81
CA ALA A 13 -17.71 -1.83 6.09
C ALA A 13 -16.98 -3.15 6.36
N ARG A 14 -16.34 -3.76 5.34
CA ARG A 14 -15.67 -5.07 5.44
C ARG A 14 -14.15 -5.05 5.40
N ALA A 15 -13.54 -3.88 5.20
CA ALA A 15 -12.08 -3.79 5.17
C ALA A 15 -11.47 -3.99 6.58
N ASP A 16 -12.20 -3.62 7.64
CA ASP A 16 -11.71 -3.75 9.02
C ASP A 16 -11.38 -5.20 9.38
N GLU A 17 -12.21 -6.18 8.98
CA GLU A 17 -11.96 -7.60 9.27
C GLU A 17 -10.69 -8.14 8.60
N LEU A 18 -10.33 -7.60 7.42
CA LEU A 18 -9.11 -7.93 6.67
C LEU A 18 -7.87 -7.19 7.18
N LEU A 19 -8.05 -6.12 7.96
CA LEU A 19 -7.00 -5.16 8.30
C LEU A 19 -6.71 -5.07 9.80
N LEU A 20 -7.65 -5.53 10.64
CA LEU A 20 -7.50 -5.63 12.09
C LEU A 20 -6.28 -6.49 12.42
N PRO A 21 -5.26 -5.92 13.08
CA PRO A 21 -4.08 -6.68 13.44
C PRO A 21 -4.42 -7.70 14.52
N GLN A 22 -4.15 -8.98 14.26
CA GLN A 22 -4.03 -9.93 15.36
C GLN A 22 -2.82 -9.54 16.21
N ARG A 23 -2.91 -9.68 17.54
CA ARG A 23 -1.77 -9.39 18.45
C ARG A 23 -0.50 -10.15 18.06
N SER A 24 -0.64 -11.34 17.48
CA SER A 24 0.43 -12.19 16.96
C SER A 24 1.15 -11.62 15.73
N GLU A 25 0.48 -10.77 14.93
CA GLU A 25 1.10 -10.17 13.74
C GLU A 25 2.07 -9.04 14.10
N VAL A 26 1.88 -8.39 15.26
CA VAL A 26 2.71 -7.26 15.67
C VAL A 26 4.10 -7.76 16.08
N LYS A 27 5.08 -7.60 15.17
CA LYS A 27 6.43 -8.15 15.33
C LYS A 27 7.13 -7.69 16.61
N SER A 28 7.07 -6.41 16.98
CA SER A 28 7.41 -5.88 18.30
C SER A 28 7.07 -4.38 18.40
N ARG A 29 6.98 -3.83 19.62
CA ARG A 29 6.93 -2.36 19.80
C ARG A 29 8.22 -1.66 19.31
N ASP A 30 9.34 -2.38 19.30
CA ASP A 30 10.65 -1.84 18.93
C ASP A 30 10.92 -1.86 17.42
N SER A 31 10.11 -2.57 16.64
CA SER A 31 10.21 -2.53 15.19
C SER A 31 10.00 -1.10 14.70
N LYS A 32 10.96 -0.56 13.94
CA LYS A 32 10.81 0.76 13.31
C LYS A 32 9.64 0.77 12.31
N LEU A 33 9.55 -0.28 11.49
CA LEU A 33 8.61 -0.35 10.36
C LEU A 33 7.31 -1.09 10.68
N TYR A 34 7.34 -2.07 11.58
CA TYR A 34 6.22 -2.99 11.83
C TYR A 34 5.79 -2.96 13.31
N ASN A 35 5.55 -1.76 13.84
CA ASN A 35 5.02 -1.55 15.19
C ASN A 35 3.51 -1.27 15.18
N PHE A 36 2.95 -1.01 16.36
CA PHE A 36 1.52 -0.76 16.53
C PHE A 36 0.98 0.37 15.64
N GLU A 37 1.74 1.46 15.46
CA GLU A 37 1.33 2.56 14.58
C GLU A 37 1.18 2.09 13.12
N PHE A 38 2.10 1.25 12.62
CA PHE A 38 1.97 0.67 11.27
C PHE A 38 0.68 -0.12 11.12
N TYR A 39 0.39 -1.00 12.07
CA TYR A 39 -0.79 -1.87 12.01
C TYR A 39 -2.11 -1.12 12.14
N LEU A 40 -2.15 0.00 12.86
CA LEU A 40 -3.31 0.90 12.85
C LEU A 40 -3.39 1.70 11.53
N ASN A 41 -2.29 2.31 11.11
CA ASN A 41 -2.27 3.23 9.98
C ASN A 41 -2.42 2.54 8.61
N ARG A 42 -2.09 1.25 8.50
CA ARG A 42 -2.23 0.50 7.24
C ARG A 42 -3.70 0.46 6.75
N ALA A 43 -4.65 0.33 7.68
CA ALA A 43 -6.07 0.30 7.33
C ALA A 43 -6.54 1.66 6.77
N TYR A 44 -6.10 2.75 7.40
CA TYR A 44 -6.37 4.10 6.90
C TYR A 44 -5.70 4.37 5.54
N ALA A 45 -4.49 3.83 5.30
CA ALA A 45 -3.84 3.92 4.00
C ALA A 45 -4.66 3.19 2.91
N PHE A 46 -5.18 2.00 3.20
CA PHE A 46 -6.05 1.25 2.29
C PHE A 46 -7.33 2.02 1.94
N ASN A 47 -7.98 2.60 2.95
CA ASN A 47 -9.18 3.40 2.77
C ASN A 47 -8.91 4.66 1.94
N ARG A 48 -7.81 5.37 2.20
CA ARG A 48 -7.35 6.52 1.39
C ARG A 48 -7.10 6.12 -0.07
N ASP A 49 -6.53 4.94 -0.28
CA ASP A 49 -6.22 4.39 -1.59
C ASP A 49 -7.46 3.81 -2.30
N ARG A 50 -8.61 3.81 -1.63
CA ARG A 50 -9.92 3.35 -2.15
C ARG A 50 -9.88 1.90 -2.62
N GLY A 51 -9.11 1.06 -1.91
CA GLY A 51 -8.93 -0.34 -2.24
C GLY A 51 -8.11 -0.59 -3.52
N LYS A 52 -7.42 0.42 -4.05
CA LYS A 52 -6.65 0.32 -5.29
C LYS A 52 -5.16 0.26 -5.03
N CYS A 53 -4.46 -0.53 -5.83
CA CYS A 53 -3.02 -0.58 -5.86
C CYS A 53 -2.45 0.77 -6.32
N LYS A 54 -1.52 1.32 -5.54
CA LYS A 54 -0.88 2.60 -5.86
C LYS A 54 0.11 2.51 -7.01
N VAL A 55 0.54 1.31 -7.37
CA VAL A 55 1.36 1.03 -8.56
C VAL A 55 0.46 0.90 -9.80
N CYS A 56 -0.25 -0.22 -9.99
CA CYS A 56 -1.01 -0.45 -11.23
C CYS A 56 -2.33 0.34 -11.34
N GLY A 57 -2.98 0.67 -10.21
CA GLY A 57 -4.28 1.36 -10.19
C GLY A 57 -5.51 0.45 -10.12
N ASP A 58 -5.32 -0.86 -10.23
CA ASP A 58 -6.40 -1.86 -10.13
C ASP A 58 -6.80 -2.13 -8.69
N PHE A 59 -7.98 -2.71 -8.50
CA PHE A 59 -8.47 -3.11 -7.17
C PHE A 59 -7.62 -4.25 -6.60
N ILE A 60 -7.35 -4.20 -5.30
CA ILE A 60 -6.70 -5.28 -4.55
C ILE A 60 -7.80 -6.17 -3.99
N MET A 61 -7.93 -7.39 -4.53
CA MET A 61 -8.93 -8.36 -4.10
C MET A 61 -8.40 -9.30 -3.01
N ASP A 62 -7.10 -9.60 -3.05
CA ASP A 62 -6.39 -10.46 -2.10
C ASP A 62 -4.91 -10.04 -1.98
N LYS A 63 -4.19 -10.67 -1.03
CA LYS A 63 -2.73 -10.52 -0.81
C LYS A 63 -2.25 -9.06 -0.81
N ILE A 64 -2.94 -8.22 -0.05
CA ILE A 64 -2.57 -6.82 0.12
C ILE A 64 -1.24 -6.69 0.85
N HIS A 65 -0.32 -5.91 0.27
CA HIS A 65 0.88 -5.44 0.92
C HIS A 65 0.79 -3.93 1.18
N PHE A 66 1.48 -3.49 2.23
CA PHE A 66 1.63 -2.08 2.57
C PHE A 66 3.09 -1.68 2.41
N HIS A 67 3.35 -0.86 1.41
CA HIS A 67 4.67 -0.39 1.07
C HIS A 67 5.00 0.90 1.86
N HIS A 68 6.10 0.89 2.61
CA HIS A 68 6.71 2.10 3.16
C HIS A 68 7.41 2.86 2.03
N ILE A 69 6.84 4.00 1.61
CA ILE A 69 7.34 4.79 0.47
C ILE A 69 8.79 5.22 0.70
N ASN A 70 9.09 5.75 1.88
CA ASN A 70 10.45 6.01 2.33
C ASN A 70 10.68 5.34 3.70
N PRO A 71 11.36 4.18 3.76
CA PRO A 71 11.63 3.47 5.02
C PRO A 71 12.71 4.16 5.88
N ASN A 72 13.43 5.14 5.31
CA ASN A 72 14.51 5.84 5.98
C ASN A 72 14.02 7.01 6.86
N LEU A 73 12.74 7.39 6.78
CA LEU A 73 12.14 8.39 7.67
C LEU A 73 12.30 8.03 9.15
N SER A 74 12.23 9.03 10.03
CA SER A 74 12.29 8.82 11.48
C SER A 74 11.08 8.01 11.99
N ARG A 75 11.21 7.40 13.18
CA ARG A 75 10.15 6.55 13.79
C ARG A 75 8.77 7.21 13.80
N ASN A 76 8.71 8.52 14.04
CA ASN A 76 7.44 9.28 14.14
C ASN A 76 6.79 9.61 12.79
N LEU A 77 7.48 9.34 11.69
CA LEU A 77 7.06 9.68 10.32
C LEU A 77 6.90 8.45 9.44
N VAL A 78 7.71 7.42 9.67
CA VAL A 78 7.81 6.25 8.78
C VAL A 78 6.50 5.48 8.66
N ASN A 79 5.70 5.40 9.73
CA ASN A 79 4.43 4.68 9.74
C ASN A 79 3.19 5.58 9.55
N ARG A 80 3.39 6.86 9.19
CA ARG A 80 2.27 7.77 8.89
C ARG A 80 1.55 7.30 7.63
N VAL A 81 0.23 7.51 7.58
CA VAL A 81 -0.61 7.17 6.43
C VAL A 81 -0.02 7.70 5.12
N SER A 82 0.49 8.94 5.11
CA SER A 82 1.12 9.55 3.94
C SER A 82 2.36 8.82 3.40
N ASN A 83 3.06 8.04 4.24
CA ASN A 83 4.24 7.26 3.88
C ASN A 83 3.93 5.76 3.64
N LEU A 84 2.65 5.36 3.72
CA LEU A 84 2.22 4.00 3.39
C LEU A 84 1.48 4.00 2.06
N ALA A 85 1.66 2.96 1.25
CA ALA A 85 0.94 2.75 0.01
C ALA A 85 0.40 1.33 -0.08
N SER A 86 -0.88 1.20 -0.41
CA SER A 86 -1.53 -0.10 -0.61
C SER A 86 -1.17 -0.63 -1.99
N VAL A 87 -0.65 -1.85 -2.06
CA VAL A 87 -0.18 -2.45 -3.32
C VAL A 87 -0.49 -3.95 -3.34
N HIS A 88 -0.62 -4.52 -4.55
CA HIS A 88 -0.57 -5.97 -4.70
C HIS A 88 0.80 -6.49 -4.27
N SER A 89 0.85 -7.74 -3.80
CA SER A 89 2.11 -8.42 -3.46
C SER A 89 3.12 -8.41 -4.63
N GLU A 90 2.67 -8.73 -5.84
CA GLU A 90 3.51 -8.69 -7.06
C GLU A 90 4.00 -7.28 -7.37
N CYS A 91 3.14 -6.26 -7.28
CA CYS A 91 3.56 -4.87 -7.47
C CYS A 91 4.58 -4.44 -6.41
N HIS A 92 4.47 -4.95 -5.18
CA HIS A 92 5.43 -4.69 -4.13
C HIS A 92 6.79 -5.31 -4.46
N GLU A 93 6.81 -6.56 -4.92
CA GLU A 93 8.05 -7.24 -5.33
C GLU A 93 8.76 -6.51 -6.46
N LYS A 94 8.03 -6.10 -7.51
CA LYS A 94 8.60 -5.31 -8.63
C LYS A 94 9.21 -3.99 -8.18
N VAL A 95 8.72 -3.40 -7.09
CA VAL A 95 9.32 -2.19 -6.53
C VAL A 95 10.67 -2.49 -5.86
N HIS A 96 10.87 -3.67 -5.29
CA HIS A 96 12.09 -4.00 -4.52
C HIS A 96 13.14 -4.82 -5.28
N ASP A 97 12.75 -5.55 -6.32
CA ASP A 97 13.60 -6.56 -6.97
C ASP A 97 14.67 -6.01 -7.94
N GLY A 98 14.61 -4.71 -8.28
CA GLY A 98 15.57 -4.06 -9.18
C GLY A 98 15.47 -4.43 -10.67
N HIS A 99 14.58 -5.35 -11.06
CA HIS A 99 14.47 -5.80 -12.46
C HIS A 99 13.91 -4.73 -13.40
N ASP A 100 14.26 -4.76 -14.68
CA ASP A 100 13.62 -3.90 -15.68
C ASP A 100 12.21 -4.40 -16.00
N TYR A 101 11.24 -3.49 -15.94
CA TYR A 101 9.85 -3.75 -16.32
C TYR A 101 9.35 -2.71 -17.32
N SER A 102 10.24 -2.23 -18.20
CA SER A 102 9.91 -1.23 -19.22
C SER A 102 8.89 -1.72 -20.26
N SER A 103 8.68 -3.04 -20.35
CA SER A 103 7.63 -3.67 -21.17
C SER A 103 6.21 -3.47 -20.62
N LEU A 104 6.05 -3.12 -19.34
CA LEU A 104 4.74 -2.78 -18.76
C LEU A 104 4.20 -1.47 -19.34
N PRO A 105 2.89 -1.19 -19.19
CA PRO A 105 2.34 0.13 -19.51
C PRO A 105 3.17 1.25 -18.88
N LYS A 106 3.56 2.24 -19.70
CA LYS A 106 4.50 3.32 -19.30
C LYS A 106 4.15 3.99 -17.98
N ILE A 107 2.85 4.11 -17.65
CA ILE A 107 2.38 4.70 -16.40
C ILE A 107 2.73 3.85 -15.17
N ILE A 108 2.68 2.52 -15.29
CA ILE A 108 3.02 1.57 -14.22
C ILE A 108 4.53 1.58 -14.01
N TRP A 109 5.30 1.47 -15.09
CA TRP A 109 6.76 1.49 -15.04
C TRP A 109 7.30 2.77 -14.37
N LYS A 110 6.78 3.94 -14.76
CA LYS A 110 7.14 5.22 -14.12
C LYS A 110 6.87 5.25 -12.62
N LYS A 111 5.81 4.59 -12.15
CA LYS A 111 5.51 4.52 -10.71
C LYS A 111 6.45 3.57 -9.98
N ILE A 112 6.82 2.44 -10.58
CA ILE A 112 7.81 1.52 -10.01
C ILE A 112 9.13 2.27 -9.80
N LEU A 113 9.63 2.97 -10.83
CA LEU A 113 10.83 3.79 -10.74
C LEU A 113 10.74 4.85 -9.63
N ARG A 114 9.63 5.58 -9.55
CA ARG A 114 9.41 6.58 -8.49
C ARG A 114 9.45 5.99 -7.08
N TYR A 115 8.98 4.75 -6.88
CA TYR A 115 9.09 4.09 -5.59
C TYR A 115 10.53 3.63 -5.33
N ARG A 116 11.22 3.05 -6.31
CA ARG A 116 12.64 2.65 -6.21
C ARG A 116 13.56 3.82 -5.84
N GLU A 117 13.33 5.00 -6.44
CA GLU A 117 14.05 6.24 -6.10
C GLU A 117 13.92 6.58 -4.61
N LYS A 118 12.75 6.37 -4.01
CA LYS A 118 12.50 6.66 -2.58
C LYS A 118 13.06 5.61 -1.63
N LEU A 119 13.32 4.41 -2.14
CA LEU A 119 14.02 3.35 -1.42
C LEU A 119 15.55 3.51 -1.45
N ASN A 120 16.08 4.44 -2.25
CA ASN A 120 17.50 4.54 -2.60
C ASN A 120 18.03 3.26 -3.27
N LEU A 121 17.18 2.55 -4.03
CA LEU A 121 17.64 1.44 -4.88
C LEU A 121 18.26 2.02 -6.16
N PRO A 122 19.36 1.44 -6.69
CA PRO A 122 19.87 1.83 -7.99
C PRO A 122 18.79 1.60 -9.06
N SER A 123 18.57 2.61 -9.90
CA SER A 123 17.60 2.62 -11.00
C SER A 123 18.09 1.85 -12.21
#